data_AF-A0A1F9EGI9-F1
#
_entry.id   AF-A0A1F9EGI9-F1
#
_cell.length_a   1.000
_cell.length_b   1.000
_cell.length_c   1.000
_cell.angle_alpha   90.00
_cell.angle_beta   90.00
_cell.angle_gamma   90.00
#
_symmetry.space_group_name_H-M   'P 1'
#
loop_
_entity.id
_entity.type
_entity.pdbx_description
1 polymer ?
#
loop_
_entity_poly.entity_id
_entity_poly.type
_entity_poly.pdbx_seq_one_letter_code
_entity_poly.pdbx_strand_id
1 'polypeptide(L)'
;MIENLDLADPLSSVFDLSEADTTIIREEDGYLAVRVLRKDAVQTPPFVAISAEIRDALLEMKKEQAFNDWLEGVKEAATIEINRSALERAIK
;
A
#
# COMPACT_ATOMS: atom_id res chain seq x y z
N MET A 1 8.64 9.62 -8.55
CA MET A 1 7.24 9.20 -8.43
C MET A 1 7.22 8.17 -7.32
N ILE A 2 6.63 8.50 -6.17
CA ILE A 2 6.41 7.52 -5.09
C ILE A 2 5.03 6.96 -5.37
N GLU A 3 4.95 5.91 -6.19
CA GLU A 3 3.78 5.05 -6.31
C GLU A 3 3.95 3.93 -5.27
N ASN A 4 2.86 3.58 -4.57
CA ASN A 4 2.75 2.50 -3.58
C ASN A 4 3.12 2.81 -2.11
N LEU A 5 2.76 4.00 -1.61
CA LEU A 5 1.86 3.94 -0.46
C LEU A 5 0.49 3.84 -1.08
N ASP A 6 -0.20 2.73 -0.87
CA ASP A 6 -1.65 2.64 -1.06
C ASP A 6 -2.33 3.52 0.01
N LEU A 7 -2.05 4.83 -0.06
CA LEU A 7 -2.73 5.91 0.67
C LEU A 7 -4.08 6.22 0.03
N ALA A 8 -4.37 5.61 -1.12
CA ALA A 8 -5.69 5.60 -1.70
C ALA A 8 -6.53 4.50 -1.03
N ASP A 9 -6.47 4.39 0.31
CA ASP A 9 -7.61 3.83 1.03
C ASP A 9 -8.82 4.65 0.56
N PRO A 10 -9.81 4.04 -0.11
CA PRO A 10 -11.00 4.75 -0.55
C PRO A 10 -11.63 5.56 0.60
N LEU A 11 -11.46 5.10 1.85
CA LEU A 11 -11.92 5.76 3.06
C LEU A 11 -11.15 7.03 3.44
N SER A 12 -9.97 7.30 2.89
CA SER A 12 -9.22 8.54 3.15
C SER A 12 -10.07 9.78 2.84
N SER A 13 -10.82 9.74 1.73
CA SER A 13 -11.75 10.79 1.30
C SER A 13 -12.90 11.05 2.30
N VAL A 14 -13.21 10.07 3.16
CA VAL A 14 -14.26 10.20 4.19
C VAL A 14 -13.82 11.15 5.30
N PHE A 15 -12.52 11.26 5.57
CA PHE A 15 -12.00 12.16 6.60
C PHE A 15 -12.14 13.65 6.21
N ASP A 16 -12.39 13.97 4.94
CA ASP A 16 -12.65 15.34 4.49
C ASP A 16 -14.13 15.74 4.61
N LEU A 17 -15.05 14.77 4.74
CA LEU A 17 -16.50 15.01 4.80
C LEU A 17 -16.94 15.65 6.11
N SER A 18 -17.99 16.48 6.10
CA SER A 18 -18.56 17.03 7.34
C SER A 18 -19.39 15.97 8.07
N GLU A 19 -19.74 16.23 9.33
CA GLU A 19 -20.71 15.38 10.03
C GLU A 19 -22.05 15.38 9.29
N ALA A 20 -22.71 14.22 9.28
CA ALA A 20 -23.93 13.91 8.53
C ALA A 20 -23.82 13.88 6.99
N ASP A 21 -22.68 14.26 6.41
CA ASP A 21 -22.44 14.11 4.97
C ASP A 21 -22.40 12.63 4.56
N THR A 22 -22.78 12.38 3.31
CA THR A 22 -22.82 11.05 2.71
C THR A 22 -22.06 11.06 1.38
N THR A 23 -21.28 10.00 1.12
CA THR A 23 -20.58 9.80 -0.15
C THR A 23 -20.71 8.36 -0.64
N ILE A 24 -20.42 8.14 -1.92
CA ILE A 24 -20.28 6.81 -2.51
C ILE A 24 -18.86 6.69 -3.05
N ILE A 25 -18.18 5.64 -2.64
CA ILE A 25 -16.80 5.36 -3.02
C ILE A 25 -16.79 4.13 -3.91
N ARG A 26 -16.10 4.22 -5.05
CA ARG A 26 -15.97 3.10 -5.99
C ARG A 26 -14.74 2.28 -5.61
N GLU A 27 -14.91 0.98 -5.51
CA GLU A 27 -13.84 0.00 -5.31
C GLU A 27 -13.75 -0.92 -6.53
N GLU A 28 -12.69 -1.73 -6.61
CA GLU A 28 -12.49 -2.67 -7.72
C GLU A 28 -13.68 -3.63 -7.89
N ASP A 29 -14.24 -4.11 -6.78
CA ASP A 29 -15.33 -5.09 -6.74
C ASP A 29 -16.72 -4.50 -6.47
N GLY A 30 -16.86 -3.17 -6.37
CA GLY A 30 -18.18 -2.58 -6.10
C GLY A 30 -18.21 -1.13 -5.66
N TYR A 31 -19.19 -0.82 -4.80
CA TYR A 31 -19.44 0.52 -4.29
C TYR A 31 -19.68 0.48 -2.78
N LEU A 32 -19.07 1.41 -2.06
CA LEU A 32 -19.26 1.63 -0.64
C LEU A 32 -20.05 2.93 -0.42
N ALA A 33 -21.20 2.85 0.27
CA ALA A 33 -21.94 4.04 0.70
C ALA A 33 -21.55 4.39 2.14
N VAL A 34 -20.99 5.58 2.35
CA VAL A 34 -20.49 6.03 3.65
C VAL A 34 -21.26 7.25 4.11
N ARG A 35 -21.67 7.26 5.37
CA ARG A 35 -22.26 8.42 6.05
C ARG A 35 -21.47 8.73 7.31
N VAL A 36 -20.99 9.97 7.43
CA VAL A 36 -20.27 10.41 8.63
C VAL A 36 -21.28 10.65 9.75
N LEU A 37 -21.18 9.89 10.84
CA LEU A 37 -22.06 10.05 12.00
C LEU A 37 -21.52 11.09 12.98
N ARG A 38 -20.20 11.18 13.11
CA ARG A 38 -19.49 12.01 14.09
C ARG A 38 -18.03 12.17 13.69
N LYS A 39 -17.44 13.33 13.96
CA LYS A 39 -16.00 13.62 13.83
C LYS A 39 -15.43 13.99 15.19
N ASP A 40 -14.65 13.10 15.77
CA ASP A 40 -13.94 13.37 17.01
C ASP A 40 -12.62 14.09 16.73
N ALA A 41 -12.37 15.18 17.45
CA ALA A 41 -11.08 15.83 17.46
C ALA A 41 -10.09 14.94 18.22
N VAL A 42 -9.21 14.25 17.50
CA VAL A 42 -8.11 13.50 18.10
C VAL A 42 -6.98 14.48 18.40
N GLN A 43 -6.48 14.48 19.63
CA GLN A 43 -5.22 15.18 19.92
C GLN A 43 -4.09 14.41 19.25
N THR A 44 -3.46 15.02 18.25
CA THR A 44 -2.29 14.44 17.61
C THR A 44 -1.17 14.33 18.64
N PRO A 45 -0.65 13.12 18.90
CA PRO A 45 0.47 12.96 19.82
C PRO A 45 1.68 13.77 19.31
N PRO A 46 2.52 14.29 20.22
CA PRO A 46 3.72 15.02 19.81
C PRO A 46 4.63 14.09 18.99
N PHE A 47 5.29 14.64 17.96
CA PHE A 47 6.13 13.86 17.03
C PHE A 47 7.10 12.92 17.75
N VAL A 48 7.73 13.38 18.85
CA VAL A 48 8.66 12.57 19.65
C VAL A 48 8.05 11.24 20.10
N ALA A 49 6.76 11.22 20.45
CA ALA A 49 6.06 10.03 20.92
C ALA A 49 5.78 9.00 19.80
N ILE A 50 5.67 9.44 18.55
CA ILE A 50 5.33 8.58 17.38
C ILE A 50 6.49 8.40 16.39
N SER A 51 7.59 9.13 16.59
CA SER A 51 8.74 9.17 15.67
C SER A 51 9.38 7.80 15.43
N ALA A 52 9.42 6.95 16.45
CA ALA A 52 9.95 5.59 16.34
C ALA A 52 9.07 4.72 15.44
N GLU A 53 7.75 4.76 15.67
CA GLU A 53 6.77 4.01 14.87
C GLU A 53 6.78 4.44 13.41
N ILE A 54 6.78 5.76 13.15
CA ILE A 54 6.90 6.30 11.79
C ILE A 54 8.21 5.84 11.13
N ARG A 55 9.33 5.88 11.86
CA ARG A 55 10.62 5.44 11.33
C ARG A 55 10.60 3.96 10.96
N ASP A 56 10.04 3.11 11.82
CA ASP A 56 10.00 1.67 11.60
C ASP A 56 9.10 1.32 10.41
N ALA A 57 7.93 1.97 10.28
CA ALA A 57 7.07 1.84 9.11
C ALA A 57 7.80 2.26 7.82
N LEU A 58 8.49 3.40 7.83
CA LEU A 58 9.29 3.86 6.67
C LEU A 58 10.45 2.93 6.33
N LEU A 59 11.09 2.33 7.33
CA LEU A 59 12.15 1.36 7.10
C LEU A 59 11.61 0.10 6.44
N GLU A 60 10.46 -0.40 6.88
CA GLU A 60 9.88 -1.61 6.31
C GLU A 60 9.49 -1.40 4.85
N MET A 61 8.82 -0.29 4.55
CA MET A 61 8.51 0.11 3.18
C MET A 61 9.75 0.18 2.28
N LYS A 62 10.84 0.76 2.80
CA LYS A 62 12.09 0.88 2.03
C LYS A 62 12.80 -0.44 1.82
N LYS A 63 12.70 -1.39 2.75
CA LYS A 63 13.28 -2.73 2.59
C LYS A 63 12.63 -3.47 1.43
N GLU A 64 11.29 -3.43 1.35
CA GLU A 64 10.55 -4.07 0.26
C GLU A 64 10.96 -3.48 -1.09
N GLN A 65 10.96 -2.14 -1.20
CA GLN A 65 11.41 -1.48 -2.43
C GLN A 65 12.86 -1.85 -2.78
N ALA A 66 13.78 -1.77 -1.82
CA ALA A 66 15.19 -2.09 -2.05
C ALA A 66 15.39 -3.56 -2.46
N PHE A 67 14.58 -4.47 -1.91
CA PHE A 67 14.60 -5.88 -2.31
C PHE A 67 14.12 -6.08 -3.74
N ASN A 68 13.02 -5.43 -4.13
CA ASN A 68 12.48 -5.50 -5.49
C ASN A 68 13.48 -4.93 -6.51
N ASP A 69 14.04 -3.74 -6.24
CA ASP A 69 15.04 -3.10 -7.08
C ASP A 69 16.29 -3.99 -7.23
N TRP A 70 16.75 -4.57 -6.13
CA TRP A 70 17.88 -5.51 -6.14
C TRP A 70 17.56 -6.77 -6.96
N LEU A 71 16.38 -7.37 -6.79
CA LEU A 71 15.96 -8.56 -7.51
C LEU A 71 15.85 -8.30 -9.01
N GLU A 72 15.32 -7.14 -9.40
CA GLU A 72 15.24 -6.72 -10.80
C GLU A 72 16.64 -6.58 -11.39
N GLY A 73 17.55 -5.87 -10.71
CA GLY A 73 18.94 -5.76 -11.15
C GLY A 73 19.66 -7.11 -11.29
N VAL A 74 19.40 -8.07 -10.39
CA VAL A 74 19.94 -9.43 -10.50
C VAL A 74 19.38 -10.16 -11.72
N LYS A 75 18.08 -10.03 -12.00
CA LYS A 75 17.45 -10.65 -13.18
C LYS A 75 18.01 -10.08 -14.49
N GLU A 76 18.22 -8.77 -14.55
CA GLU A 76 18.80 -8.10 -15.73
C GLU A 76 20.26 -8.51 -15.97
N ALA A 77 21.05 -8.64 -14.90
CA ALA A 77 22.45 -9.03 -14.98
C ALA A 77 22.65 -10.53 -15.26
N ALA A 78 21.63 -11.36 -15.01
CA ALA A 78 21.71 -12.80 -15.18
C ALA A 78 21.28 -13.24 -16.58
N THR A 79 22.06 -14.13 -17.21
CA THR A 79 21.58 -14.88 -18.38
C THR A 79 20.64 -15.99 -17.90
N ILE A 80 19.33 -15.72 -17.91
CA ILE A 80 18.32 -16.70 -17.51
C ILE A 80 17.84 -17.49 -18.73
N GLU A 81 18.23 -18.76 -18.82
CA GLU A 81 17.71 -19.69 -19.82
C GLU A 81 16.68 -20.64 -19.19
N ILE A 82 15.43 -20.55 -19.64
CA ILE A 82 14.35 -21.42 -19.16
C ILE A 82 14.40 -22.75 -19.93
N ASN A 83 14.74 -23.84 -19.23
CA ASN A 83 14.63 -25.19 -19.79
C ASN A 83 13.16 -25.65 -19.83
N ARG A 84 12.48 -25.32 -20.95
CA ARG A 84 11.05 -25.64 -21.17
C ARG A 84 10.73 -27.13 -21.03
N SER A 85 11.65 -28.02 -21.40
CA SER A 85 11.44 -29.48 -21.31
C SER A 85 11.39 -30.01 -19.87
N ALA A 86 12.02 -29.32 -18.92
CA ALA A 86 11.92 -29.64 -17.50
C ALA A 86 10.63 -29.06 -16.89
N LEU A 87 10.22 -27.87 -17.32
CA LEU A 87 9.01 -27.19 -16.85
C LEU A 87 7.73 -27.94 -17.24
N GLU A 88 7.63 -28.41 -18.48
CA GLU A 88 6.47 -29.18 -18.98
C GLU A 88 6.29 -30.53 -18.27
N ARG A 89 7.38 -31.11 -17.75
CA ARG A 89 7.33 -32.35 -16.97
C ARG A 89 6.87 -32.14 -15.52
N ALA A 90 7.02 -30.93 -14.98
CA ALA A 90 6.64 -30.61 -13.61
C ALA A 90 5.16 -30.20 -13.48
N ILE A 91 4.53 -29.81 -14.58
CA ILE A 91 3.13 -29.34 -14.63
C ILE A 91 2.15 -30.51 -14.93
N LYS A 92 2.68 -31.71 -15.20
CA LYS A 92 1.91 -32.92 -15.54
C LYS A 92 1.85 -33.89 -14.36
#